data_AF-A0A7W3T731-F1
#
_entry.id   AF-A0A7W3T731-F1
#
_cell.length_a   1.000
_cell.length_b   1.000
_cell.length_c   1.000
_cell.angle_alpha   90.00
_cell.angle_beta   90.00
_cell.angle_gamma   90.00
#
_symmetry.space_group_name_H-M   'P 1'
#
loop_
_entity.id
_entity.type
_entity.pdbx_description
1 polymer ?
#
loop_
_entity_poly.entity_id
_entity_poly.type
_entity_poly.pdbx_seq_one_letter_code
_entity_poly.pdbx_strand_id
1 'polypeptide(L)' 'MSTQTQRRAPEVGDEVELEPGGERFVVTDIGSEDGLCTLRGRGRGGIPEEDPVDPDALTVVRTRAERRGSAW' A
#
# COMPACT_ATOMS: atom_id res chain seq x y z
N MET A 1 5.24 11.64 17.91
CA MET A 1 4.87 10.23 17.70
C MET A 1 5.57 9.78 16.44
N SER A 2 6.54 8.87 16.59
CA SER A 2 7.44 8.46 15.52
C SER A 2 6.64 7.71 14.46
N THR A 3 6.50 8.27 13.26
CA THR A 3 6.04 7.55 12.07
C THR A 3 7.13 6.55 11.73
N GLN A 4 7.05 5.38 12.36
CA GLN A 4 8.01 4.32 12.14
C GLN A 4 7.72 3.75 10.75
N THR A 5 8.46 4.25 9.75
CA THR A 5 8.70 3.58 8.47
C THR A 5 9.37 2.25 8.79
N GLN A 6 8.57 1.29 9.23
CA GLN A 6 9.02 -0.06 9.55
C GLN A 6 9.12 -0.77 8.20
N ARG A 7 10.26 -1.39 7.91
CA ARG A 7 10.43 -2.35 6.79
C ARG A 7 9.63 -3.63 7.08
N ARG A 8 8.32 -3.46 7.23
CA ARG A 8 7.36 -4.52 7.43
C ARG A 8 6.83 -4.89 6.05
N ALA A 9 6.66 -6.19 5.82
CA ALA A 9 5.94 -6.65 4.64
C ALA A 9 4.55 -5.99 4.60
N PRO A 10 4.17 -5.36 3.48
CA PRO A 10 2.85 -4.76 3.33
C PRO A 10 1.75 -5.81 3.54
N GLU A 11 0.63 -5.40 4.14
CA GLU A 11 -0.54 -6.25 4.33
C GLU A 11 -1.74 -5.73 3.52
N VAL A 12 -2.68 -6.62 3.19
CA VAL A 12 -3.95 -6.22 2.54
C VAL A 12 -4.66 -5.16 3.40
N GLY A 13 -4.96 -4.04 2.77
CA GLY A 13 -5.54 -2.87 3.44
C GLY A 13 -4.53 -1.93 4.06
N ASP A 14 -3.23 -2.11 3.87
CA ASP A 14 -2.24 -1.06 4.11
C ASP A 14 -2.29 0.00 2.99
N GLU A 15 -1.92 1.22 3.34
CA GLU A 15 -1.61 2.30 2.39
C GLU A 15 -0.10 2.35 2.20
N VAL A 16 0.32 2.32 0.94
CA VAL A 16 1.72 2.22 0.52
C VAL A 16 2.06 3.28 -0.52
N GLU A 17 3.33 3.63 -0.62
CA GLU A 17 3.90 4.47 -1.68
C GLU A 17 4.96 3.66 -2.46
N LEU A 18 4.97 3.80 -3.80
CA LEU A 18 5.98 3.17 -4.68
C LEU A 18 7.36 3.82 -4.52
N GLU A 19 7.36 5.12 -4.27
CA GLU A 19 8.56 5.90 -4.02
C GLU A 19 8.26 6.84 -2.84
N PRO A 20 9.25 7.14 -1.97
CA PRO A 20 9.02 7.98 -0.81
C PRO A 20 8.54 9.38 -1.22
N GLY A 21 7.33 9.75 -0.80
CA GLY A 21 6.69 11.01 -1.17
C GLY A 21 6.00 11.00 -2.54
N GLY A 22 5.84 9.82 -3.15
CA GLY A 22 5.13 9.60 -4.40
C GLY A 22 3.61 9.46 -4.22
N GLU A 23 2.99 8.79 -5.19
CA GLU A 23 1.55 8.50 -5.14
C GLU A 23 1.24 7.41 -4.10
N ARG A 24 0.06 7.53 -3.47
CA ARG A 24 -0.41 6.59 -2.45
C ARG A 24 -1.38 5.60 -3.03
N PHE A 25 -1.17 4.34 -2.67
CA PHE A 25 -1.92 3.20 -3.12
C PHE A 25 -2.41 2.40 -1.92
N VAL A 26 -3.48 1.64 -2.13
CA VAL A 26 -3.97 0.68 -1.14
C VAL A 26 -3.65 -0.71 -1.62
N VAL A 27 -3.01 -1.53 -0.77
CA VAL A 27 -2.85 -2.95 -1.05
C VAL A 27 -4.22 -3.62 -0.99
N THR A 28 -4.62 -4.27 -2.06
CA THR A 28 -5.93 -4.93 -2.18
C THR A 28 -5.85 -6.44 -2.18
N ASP A 29 -4.75 -6.99 -2.69
CA ASP A 29 -4.48 -8.42 -2.70
C ASP A 29 -2.95 -8.65 -2.61
N ILE A 30 -2.55 -9.81 -2.12
CA ILE A 30 -1.16 -10.27 -2.13
C ILE A 30 -1.17 -11.69 -2.69
N GLY A 31 -0.61 -11.85 -3.88
CA GLY A 31 -0.58 -13.12 -4.59
C GLY A 31 0.17 -14.17 -3.77
N SER A 32 -0.47 -15.29 -3.47
CA SER A 32 0.12 -16.34 -2.63
C SER A 32 1.26 -17.12 -3.32
N GLU A 33 1.31 -17.13 -4.66
CA GLU A 33 2.33 -17.86 -5.43
C GLU A 33 3.56 -17.00 -5.79
N ASP A 34 3.36 -15.74 -6.20
CA ASP A 34 4.45 -14.84 -6.63
C ASP A 34 4.85 -13.83 -5.54
N GLY A 35 4.03 -13.68 -4.49
CA GLY A 35 4.24 -12.70 -3.42
C GLY A 35 3.94 -11.25 -3.82
N LEU A 36 3.53 -11.00 -5.07
CA LEU A 36 3.26 -9.66 -5.58
C LEU A 36 2.02 -9.03 -4.95
N CYS A 37 2.12 -7.75 -4.62
CA CYS A 37 1.01 -6.96 -4.11
C CYS A 37 0.22 -6.36 -5.27
N THR A 38 -1.10 -6.59 -5.28
CA THR A 38 -2.00 -5.86 -6.17
C THR A 38 -2.41 -4.57 -5.48
N LEU A 39 -2.04 -3.46 -6.11
CA LEU A 39 -2.30 -2.13 -5.61
C LEU A 39 -3.55 -1.53 -6.26
N ARG A 40 -4.31 -0.80 -5.47
CA ARG A 40 -5.40 0.06 -5.94
C ARG A 40 -5.06 1.51 -5.64
N GLY A 41 -4.65 2.22 -6.67
CA GLY A 41 -4.40 3.66 -6.63
C GLY A 41 -5.54 4.46 -7.24
N ARG A 42 -5.49 5.78 -7.03
CA ARG A 42 -6.06 6.72 -8.00
C ARG A 42 -4.99 6.90 -9.07
N GLY A 43 -5.03 6.09 -10.13
CA GLY A 43 -4.12 6.25 -11.26
C GLY A 43 -4.25 7.63 -11.90
N ARG A 44 -3.33 7.94 -12.81
CA ARG A 44 -3.32 9.21 -13.53
C ARG A 44 -4.62 9.37 -14.32
N GLY A 45 -5.47 10.31 -13.91
CA GLY A 45 -6.80 10.50 -14.50
C GLY A 45 -7.95 9.78 -13.79
N GLY A 46 -7.74 9.20 -12.61
CA GLY A 46 -8.79 8.60 -11.78
C GLY A 46 -9.22 7.19 -12.21
N ILE A 47 -8.51 6.58 -13.16
CA ILE A 47 -8.69 5.18 -13.52
C ILE A 47 -7.98 4.30 -12.48
N PRO A 48 -8.65 3.28 -11.92
CA PRO A 48 -7.97 2.27 -11.12
C PRO A 48 -7.10 1.41 -12.04
N GLU A 49 -5.79 1.47 -11.86
CA GLU A 49 -4.84 0.51 -12.45
C GLU A 49 -4.47 -0.50 -11.37
N GLU A 50 -4.59 -1.78 -11.73
CA GLU A 50 -4.18 -2.93 -10.91
C GLU A 50 -2.89 -3.45 -11.52
N ASP A 51 -1.75 -3.05 -10.95
CA ASP A 51 -0.44 -3.54 -11.36
C ASP A 51 0.16 -4.36 -10.20
N PRO A 52 0.65 -5.58 -10.47
CA PRO A 52 1.28 -6.41 -9.45
C PRO A 52 2.69 -5.88 -9.18
N VAL A 53 2.91 -5.39 -7.96
CA VAL A 53 4.17 -4.75 -7.54
C VAL A 53 4.87 -5.57 -6.48
N ASP A 54 6.19 -5.61 -6.55
CA ASP A 54 7.02 -6.27 -5.56
C ASP A 54 6.84 -5.63 -4.16
N PRO A 55 6.56 -6.42 -3.12
CA PRO A 55 6.33 -5.89 -1.76
C PRO A 55 7.54 -5.17 -1.17
N ASP A 56 8.77 -5.52 -1.54
CA ASP A 56 9.99 -4.87 -1.05
C ASP A 56 10.21 -3.49 -1.68
N ALA A 57 9.56 -3.22 -2.83
CA ALA A 57 9.54 -1.89 -3.44
C ALA A 57 8.52 -0.95 -2.77
N LEU A 58 7.66 -1.47 -1.88
CA LEU A 58 6.58 -0.71 -1.26
C LEU A 58 6.97 -0.15 0.10
N THR A 59 6.72 1.15 0.27
CA THR A 59 6.85 1.79 1.58
C THR A 59 5.47 1.92 2.22
N VAL A 60 5.22 1.17 3.30
CA VAL A 60 3.99 1.33 4.09
C VAL A 60 3.98 2.69 4.77
N VAL A 61 3.02 3.53 4.39
CA VAL A 61 2.84 4.88 4.95
C VAL A 61 1.75 4.92 6.01
N ARG A 62 0.74 4.05 5.89
CA ARG A 62 -0.32 3.95 6.87
C ARG A 62 -0.86 2.53 6.94
N THR A 63 -0.92 1.98 8.14
CA THR A 63 -1.39 0.60 8.31
C THR A 63 -2.91 0.48 8.19
N ARG A 64 -3.41 -0.72 7.90
CA ARG A 64 -4.85 -1.06 7.92
C ARG A 64 -5.50 -0.66 9.24
N ALA A 65 -4.81 -0.91 10.36
CA ALA A 65 -5.29 -0.59 11.70
C ALA A 65 -5.46 0.93 11.88
N GLU A 66 -4.50 1.72 11.43
CA GLU A 66 -4.57 3.18 11.44
C GLU A 66 -5.64 3.74 10.51
N ARG A 67 -5.94 3.04 9.40
CA ARG A 67 -7.04 3.43 8.50
C ARG A 67 -8.40 3.15 9.11
N ARG A 68 -8.56 2.01 9.79
CA ARG A 68 -9.79 1.62 10.47
C ARG A 68 -10.07 2.42 11.75
N GLY A 69 -9.02 2.97 12.38
CA GLY A 69 -9.12 3.84 13.56
C GLY A 69 -9.60 5.27 13.30
N SER A 70 -9.84 5.67 12.04
CA SER A 70 -10.38 6.99 11.69
C SER A 70 -11.89 7.00 11.43
N ALA A 71 -12.65 6.09 12.05
CA ALA A 71 -14.10 6.17 12.10
C ALA A 71 -14.52 7.11 13.25
N TRP A 72 -15.01 8.31 12.90
CA TRP A 72 -15.83 9.17 13.75
C TRP A 72 -17.20 9.27 13.07
#